data_AF-A0A225VP49-F1
#
_entry.id   AF-A0A225VP49-F1
#
_cell.length_a   1.000
_cell.length_b   1.000
_cell.length_c   1.000
_cell.angle_alpha   90.00
_cell.angle_beta   90.00
_cell.angle_gamma   90.00
#
_symmetry.space_group_name_H-M   'P 1'
#
loop_
_entity.id
_entity.type
_entity.pdbx_description
1 polymer ?
#
loop_
_entity_poly.entity_id
_entity_poly.type
_entity_poly.pdbx_seq_one_letter_code
_entity_poly.pdbx_strand_id
1 'polypeptide(L)'
;KQINKWVKTQVHIRNVCASGRGTHLNSRHLGDATVLPKDAEQQIVLWVNTLPKNGAPVSRSMLTLQAKEFAADKGLEEDNFAADDDSEHCSDTDE
;
A
#
# COMPACT_ATOMS: atom_id res chain seq x y z
N LYS A 1 4.16 5.85 28.01
CA LYS A 1 2.87 6.32 27.42
C LYS A 1 3.15 7.09 26.13
N GLN A 2 2.63 6.66 24.99
CA GLN A 2 2.89 7.28 23.67
C GLN A 2 2.43 8.74 23.59
N ILE A 3 1.38 9.10 24.32
CA ILE A 3 0.84 10.47 24.39
C ILE A 3 1.91 11.51 24.78
N ASN A 4 2.73 11.22 25.80
CA ASN A 4 3.79 12.14 26.24
C ASN A 4 4.88 12.32 25.19
N LYS A 5 5.13 11.29 24.36
CA LYS A 5 6.09 11.35 23.25
C LYS A 5 5.54 12.24 22.12
N TRP A 6 4.27 12.09 21.77
CA TRP A 6 3.61 12.91 20.75
C TRP A 6 3.54 14.39 21.14
N VAL A 7 3.23 14.69 22.40
CA VAL A 7 3.22 16.08 22.90
C VAL A 7 4.60 16.73 22.74
N LYS A 8 5.68 16.02 23.06
CA LYS A 8 7.06 16.52 22.89
C LYS A 8 7.45 16.72 21.43
N THR A 9 6.97 15.88 20.52
CA THR A 9 7.34 15.91 19.10
C THR A 9 6.34 16.68 18.22
N GLN A 10 5.28 17.29 18.79
CA GLN A 10 4.17 17.89 18.02
C GLN A 10 4.63 18.96 17.00
N VAL A 11 5.61 19.79 17.37
CA VAL A 11 6.10 20.89 16.52
C VAL A 11 6.83 20.33 15.31
N HIS A 12 7.64 19.28 15.53
CA HIS A 12 8.31 18.57 14.46
C HIS A 12 7.32 17.89 13.52
N ILE A 13 6.31 17.19 14.06
CA ILE A 13 5.23 16.58 13.26
C ILE A 13 4.54 17.64 12.40
N ARG A 14 4.18 18.79 13.00
CA ARG A 14 3.53 19.90 12.29
C ARG A 14 4.40 20.45 11.16
N ASN A 15 5.69 20.65 11.41
CA ASN A 15 6.64 21.14 10.40
C ASN A 15 6.84 20.13 9.26
N VAL A 16 6.93 18.83 9.57
CA VAL A 16 7.03 17.78 8.55
C VAL A 16 5.76 17.73 7.70
N CYS A 17 4.57 17.80 8.32
CA CYS A 17 3.31 17.89 7.59
C CYS A 17 3.22 19.15 6.72
N ALA A 18 3.68 20.30 7.23
CA ALA A 18 3.68 21.57 6.51
C ALA A 18 4.73 21.63 5.38
N SER A 19 5.78 20.81 5.44
CA SER A 19 6.87 20.79 4.44
C SER A 19 6.45 20.25 3.06
N GLY A 20 5.17 19.91 2.85
CA GLY A 20 4.66 19.41 1.57
C GLY A 20 5.08 17.97 1.26
N ARG A 21 5.97 17.36 2.04
CA ARG A 21 6.34 15.94 1.89
C ARG A 21 5.17 14.97 2.13
N GLY A 22 4.09 15.44 2.76
CA GLY A 22 2.85 14.67 2.87
C GLY A 22 2.14 14.41 1.54
N THR A 23 2.45 15.18 0.49
CA THR A 23 1.92 14.97 -0.87
C THR A 23 2.90 14.26 -1.79
N HIS A 24 4.04 13.81 -1.26
CA HIS A 24 5.04 13.09 -2.05
C HIS A 24 4.55 11.66 -2.33
N LEU A 25 3.91 11.50 -3.49
CA LEU A 25 3.45 10.21 -3.98
C LEU A 25 4.51 9.63 -4.92
N ASN A 26 4.87 8.36 -4.72
CA ASN A 26 5.48 7.56 -5.78
C ASN A 26 4.37 7.08 -6.71
N SER A 27 3.72 8.02 -7.39
CA SER A 27 2.61 7.74 -8.29
C SER A 27 3.15 7.47 -9.69
N ARG A 28 3.02 6.23 -10.16
CA ARG A 28 3.11 5.90 -11.59
C ARG A 28 1.78 6.24 -12.26
N HIS A 29 1.77 6.49 -13.57
CA HIS A 29 0.51 6.68 -14.29
C HIS A 29 -0.25 5.34 -14.35
N LEU A 30 -1.58 5.38 -14.31
CA LEU A 30 -2.42 4.19 -14.43
C LEU A 30 -2.15 3.50 -15.77
N GLY A 31 -1.77 2.23 -15.75
CA GLY A 31 -1.31 1.45 -16.91
C GLY A 31 0.21 1.45 -17.13
N ASP A 32 1.01 2.12 -16.29
CA ASP A 32 2.48 2.01 -16.32
C ASP A 32 2.98 0.71 -15.68
N ALA A 33 2.16 0.02 -14.87
CA ALA A 33 2.53 -1.32 -14.42
C ALA A 33 2.36 -2.30 -15.59
N THR A 34 3.38 -3.11 -15.84
CA THR A 34 3.43 -3.96 -17.04
C THR A 34 2.59 -5.23 -16.92
N VAL A 35 1.93 -5.45 -15.79
CA VAL A 35 1.38 -6.78 -15.43
C VAL A 35 -0.15 -6.78 -15.29
N LEU A 36 -0.73 -5.75 -14.67
CA LEU A 36 -2.19 -5.61 -14.55
C LEU A 36 -2.73 -4.72 -15.67
N PRO A 37 -3.86 -5.07 -16.29
CA PRO A 37 -4.54 -4.15 -17.18
C PRO A 37 -5.10 -2.96 -16.40
N LYS A 38 -5.16 -1.81 -17.08
CA LYS A 38 -5.55 -0.51 -16.50
C LYS A 38 -6.88 -0.53 -15.73
N ASP A 39 -7.85 -1.31 -16.20
CA ASP A 39 -9.16 -1.42 -15.58
C ASP A 39 -9.11 -2.18 -14.24
N ALA A 40 -8.29 -3.23 -14.14
CA ALA A 40 -8.06 -3.95 -12.90
C ALA A 40 -7.30 -3.10 -11.87
N GLU A 41 -6.30 -2.33 -12.31
CA GLU A 41 -5.64 -1.35 -11.42
C GLU A 41 -6.63 -0.32 -10.86
N GLN A 42 -7.54 0.16 -11.70
CA GLN A 42 -8.56 1.12 -11.28
C GLN A 42 -9.51 0.52 -10.23
N GLN A 43 -9.84 -0.77 -10.33
CA GLN A 43 -10.64 -1.47 -9.33
C GLN A 43 -9.91 -1.58 -7.98
N ILE A 44 -8.60 -1.85 -7.98
CA ILE A 44 -7.77 -1.83 -6.76
C ILE A 44 -7.80 -0.43 -6.12
N VAL A 45 -7.57 0.62 -6.92
CA VAL A 45 -7.58 2.01 -6.42
C VAL A 45 -8.94 2.38 -5.83
N LEU A 46 -10.03 2.01 -6.50
CA LEU A 46 -11.38 2.24 -5.97
C LEU A 46 -11.56 1.49 -4.65
N TRP A 47 -11.21 0.20 -4.61
CA TRP A 47 -11.31 -0.65 -3.44
C TRP A 47 -10.56 -0.08 -2.23
N VAL A 48 -9.28 0.31 -2.39
CA VAL A 48 -8.46 0.93 -1.34
C VAL A 48 -9.13 2.19 -0.80
N ASN A 49 -9.72 3.01 -1.68
CA ASN A 49 -10.31 4.29 -1.30
C ASN A 49 -11.71 4.17 -0.69
N THR A 50 -12.49 3.13 -1.02
CA THR A 50 -13.91 3.06 -0.64
C THR A 50 -14.24 2.05 0.45
N LEU A 51 -13.48 0.96 0.57
CA LEU A 51 -13.87 -0.17 1.42
C LEU A 51 -13.38 -0.17 2.87
N PRO A 52 -12.32 0.54 3.29
CA PRO A 52 -11.96 0.61 4.70
C PRO A 52 -13.00 1.40 5.49
N LYS A 53 -14.05 0.71 5.96
CA LYS A 53 -15.24 1.25 6.62
C LYS A 53 -14.97 2.12 7.86
N ASN A 54 -13.74 2.10 8.39
CA ASN A 54 -13.38 2.74 9.66
C ASN A 54 -12.11 3.62 9.57
N GLY A 55 -11.66 3.98 8.37
CA GLY A 55 -10.38 4.70 8.19
C GLY A 55 -9.16 3.88 8.62
N ALA A 56 -9.32 2.55 8.74
CA ALA A 56 -8.22 1.64 9.00
C ALA A 56 -7.33 1.54 7.75
N PRO A 57 -6.00 1.55 7.90
CA PRO A 57 -5.10 1.35 6.78
C PRO A 57 -5.31 -0.05 6.19
N VAL A 58 -5.29 -0.14 4.86
CA VAL A 58 -5.26 -1.42 4.15
C VAL A 58 -3.90 -2.07 4.38
N SER A 59 -3.87 -3.29 4.92
CA SER A 59 -2.62 -4.03 5.10
C SER A 59 -2.10 -4.55 3.76
N ARG A 60 -0.78 -4.79 3.66
CA ARG A 60 -0.16 -5.36 2.46
C ARG A 60 -0.80 -6.70 2.09
N SER A 61 -1.04 -7.58 3.06
CA SER A 61 -1.68 -8.88 2.82
C SER A 61 -3.11 -8.76 2.28
N MET A 62 -3.89 -7.78 2.75
CA MET A 62 -5.22 -7.50 2.20
C MET A 62 -5.13 -7.02 0.74
N LEU A 63 -4.17 -6.13 0.46
CA LEU A 63 -3.94 -5.64 -0.90
C LEU A 63 -3.50 -6.77 -1.84
N THR A 64 -2.61 -7.66 -1.38
CA THR A 64 -2.16 -8.85 -2.12
C THR A 64 -3.32 -9.77 -2.47
N LEU A 65 -4.17 -10.12 -1.48
CA LEU A 65 -5.32 -10.99 -1.71
C LEU A 65 -6.28 -10.38 -2.73
N GLN A 66 -6.61 -9.10 -2.56
CA GLN A 66 -7.54 -8.42 -3.45
C GLN A 66 -6.98 -8.27 -4.87
N ALA A 67 -5.68 -7.97 -5.00
CA ALA A 67 -5.05 -7.85 -6.30
C ALA A 67 -5.05 -9.19 -7.07
N LYS A 68 -4.84 -10.31 -6.37
CA LYS A 68 -4.93 -11.66 -6.97
C LYS A 68 -6.35 -11.97 -7.43
N GLU A 69 -7.38 -11.63 -6.64
CA GLU A 69 -8.79 -11.78 -7.04
C GLU A 69 -9.10 -11.00 -8.33
N PHE A 70 -8.71 -9.72 -8.39
CA PHE A 70 -8.97 -8.91 -9.59
C PHE A 70 -8.18 -9.37 -10.81
N ALA A 71 -6.98 -9.92 -10.62
CA ALA A 71 -6.20 -10.51 -11.71
C ALA A 71 -6.89 -11.77 -12.26
N ALA A 72 -7.39 -12.64 -11.37
CA ALA A 72 -8.14 -13.84 -11.75
C ALA A 72 -9.44 -13.50 -12.51
N ASP A 73 -10.17 -12.47 -12.08
CA ASP A 73 -11.36 -11.96 -12.78
C ASP A 73 -11.06 -11.47 -14.20
N LYS A 74 -9.81 -11.09 -14.49
CA LYS A 74 -9.33 -10.70 -15.83
C LYS A 74 -8.71 -11.85 -16.61
N GLY A 75 -8.69 -13.07 -16.06
CA GLY A 75 -8.10 -14.23 -16.69
C GLY A 75 -6.57 -14.23 -16.69
N LEU A 76 -5.94 -13.48 -15.79
CA LEU A 76 -4.50 -13.59 -15.56
C LEU A 76 -4.23 -14.82 -14.68
N GLU A 77 -3.47 -15.78 -15.21
CA GLU A 77 -2.97 -16.92 -14.43
C GLU A 77 -1.95 -16.46 -13.38
N GLU A 78 -1.81 -17.21 -12.27
CA GLU A 78 -0.92 -16.84 -11.16
C GLU A 78 0.55 -16.65 -11.60
N ASP A 79 0.99 -17.37 -12.63
CA ASP A 79 2.33 -17.22 -13.23
C ASP A 79 2.55 -15.87 -13.91
N ASN A 80 1.47 -15.19 -14.34
CA ASN A 80 1.55 -13.90 -15.01
C ASN A 80 1.47 -12.73 -14.03
N PHE A 81 0.91 -12.91 -12.83
CA PHE A 81 0.77 -11.85 -11.83
C PHE A 81 1.08 -12.33 -10.41
N ALA A 82 2.33 -12.12 -10.00
CA ALA A 82 2.79 -12.36 -8.63
C ALA A 82 2.60 -11.10 -7.76
N ALA A 83 1.63 -11.14 -6.85
CA ALA A 83 1.40 -10.08 -5.85
C ALA A 83 2.08 -10.40 -4.52
N ASP A 84 3.36 -10.79 -4.54
CA ASP A 84 4.02 -11.34 -3.37
C ASP A 84 4.42 -10.27 -2.33
N ASP A 85 4.39 -10.71 -1.08
CA ASP A 85 4.95 -9.97 0.04
C ASP A 85 6.41 -10.39 0.19
N ASP A 86 7.35 -9.52 -0.20
CA ASP A 86 8.80 -9.72 0.05
C ASP A 86 9.16 -9.63 1.55
N SER A 87 8.30 -10.15 2.43
CA SER A 87 8.67 -10.43 3.81
C SER A 87 9.46 -11.74 3.84
N GLU A 88 10.60 -11.79 3.14
CA GLU A 88 11.64 -12.69 3.56
C GLU A 88 12.05 -12.27 4.97
N HIS A 89 11.66 -13.13 5.90
CA HIS A 89 12.34 -13.42 7.16
C HIS A 89 13.73 -12.76 7.26
N CYS A 90 13.79 -11.55 7.82
CA CYS A 90 15.02 -11.08 8.45
C CYS A 90 15.17 -11.91 9.73
N SER A 91 15.65 -13.14 9.61
CA SER A 91 16.36 -13.78 10.71
C SER A 91 17.68 -13.04 10.84
N ASP A 92 17.66 -12.00 11.68
CA ASP A 92 18.88 -11.49 12.29
C ASP A 92 19.52 -12.65 13.06
N THR A 93 20.43 -13.38 12.42
CA THR A 93 21.49 -14.09 13.14
C THR A 93 22.59 -13.08 13.38
N ASP A 94 22.52 -12.42 14.54
CA ASP A 94 23.67 -11.74 15.13
C ASP A 94 24.68 -12.81 15.58
N GLU A 95 25.86 -12.80 14.97
CA GLU A 95 27.08 -13.46 15.49
C GLU A 95 27.98 -12.42 16.16
#